data_AF-A0A5N8V8K1-F1
#
_entry.id   AF-A0A5N8V8K1-F1
#
_cell.length_a   1.000
_cell.length_b   1.000
_cell.length_c   1.000
_cell.angle_alpha   90.00
_cell.angle_beta   90.00
_cell.angle_gamma   90.00
#
_symmetry.space_group_name_H-M   'P 1'
#
loop_
_entity.id
_entity.type
_entity.pdbx_description
1 polymer ?
#
loop_
_entity_poly.entity_id
_entity_poly.type
_entity_poly.pdbx_seq_one_letter_code
_entity_poly.pdbx_strand_id
1 'polypeptide(L)'
;MRRAQPVNGAGTASAALLGVALAGFAVLVPAYVRRLLCHRRRFVADLLEPRAFAFLTLAISSNVLAARFVPQGHTAVAGAFLAFGALGWLVLDYGIPLALITSLKRGPSFDQVNGTWFLWAVGSESVALAAASLARVTSSQVLPVLAVVCWAIGLVQYLLVATIVLARLLARPIQPEGLMTSVWIFMGAAAIAVLAGGAADRAPTGRRAAVSSAHRRVVRRPVVVLQPADPAPAGPGRMAAPGAPRSAAL
;
A
#
# COMPACT_ATOMS: atom_id res chain seq x y z
N MET A 1 -0.01 2.69 33.26
CA MET A 1 0.37 1.44 32.57
C MET A 1 -0.90 0.64 32.23
N ARG A 2 -1.44 0.78 31.00
CA ARG A 2 -2.56 -0.05 30.52
C ARG A 2 -1.99 -1.34 29.92
N ARG A 3 -2.18 -2.48 30.59
CA ARG A 3 -1.90 -3.80 30.02
C ARG A 3 -2.96 -4.07 28.94
N ALA A 4 -2.52 -4.22 27.68
CA ALA A 4 -3.37 -4.72 26.61
C ALA A 4 -3.68 -6.21 26.90
N GLN A 5 -4.96 -6.56 27.06
CA GLN A 5 -5.39 -7.95 27.07
C GLN A 5 -5.04 -8.59 25.72
N PRO A 6 -4.36 -9.74 25.68
CA PRO A 6 -4.15 -10.46 24.44
C PRO A 6 -5.50 -11.00 23.97
N VAL A 7 -5.96 -10.53 22.82
CA VAL A 7 -7.22 -10.92 22.18
C VAL A 7 -7.03 -12.31 21.54
N ASN A 8 -6.91 -13.35 22.38
CA ASN A 8 -6.66 -14.72 21.91
C ASN A 8 -7.74 -15.22 20.94
N GLY A 9 -8.99 -14.73 21.07
CA GLY A 9 -10.09 -15.04 20.15
C GLY A 9 -10.02 -14.36 18.77
N ALA A 10 -9.34 -13.21 18.66
CA ALA A 10 -9.19 -12.53 17.37
C ALA A 10 -8.17 -13.22 16.46
N GLY A 11 -7.12 -13.80 17.06
CA GLY A 11 -6.13 -14.60 16.33
C GLY A 11 -6.75 -15.85 15.72
N THR A 12 -7.54 -16.60 16.50
CA THR A 12 -8.20 -17.83 16.03
C THR A 12 -9.27 -17.53 14.97
N ALA A 13 -10.10 -16.50 15.16
CA ALA A 13 -11.07 -16.08 14.15
C ALA A 13 -10.41 -15.65 12.84
N SER A 14 -9.31 -14.87 12.92
CA SER A 14 -8.54 -14.48 11.74
C SER A 14 -7.93 -15.68 11.01
N ALA A 15 -7.47 -16.70 11.73
CA ALA A 15 -6.90 -17.90 11.14
C ALA A 15 -7.99 -18.76 10.46
N ALA A 16 -9.16 -18.90 11.08
CA ALA A 16 -10.30 -19.61 10.49
C ALA A 16 -10.76 -18.94 9.17
N LEU A 17 -10.91 -17.61 9.18
CA LEU A 17 -11.25 -16.83 7.98
C LEU A 17 -10.18 -16.96 6.89
N LEU A 18 -8.90 -17.03 7.26
CA LEU A 18 -7.82 -17.29 6.31
C LEU A 18 -7.95 -18.67 5.68
N GLY A 19 -8.26 -19.70 6.47
CA GLY A 19 -8.50 -21.06 5.95
C GLY A 19 -9.65 -21.10 4.94
N VAL A 20 -10.76 -20.41 5.24
CA VAL A 20 -11.89 -20.28 4.31
C VAL A 20 -11.48 -19.52 3.04
N ALA A 21 -10.72 -18.43 3.17
CA ALA A 21 -10.23 -17.65 2.03
C ALA A 21 -9.31 -18.49 1.13
N LEU A 22 -8.42 -19.30 1.72
CA LEU A 22 -7.54 -20.21 1.00
C LEU A 22 -8.33 -21.30 0.27
N ALA A 23 -9.29 -21.93 0.94
CA ALA A 23 -10.17 -22.92 0.32
C ALA A 23 -10.95 -22.32 -0.86
N GLY A 24 -11.54 -21.14 -0.66
CA GLY A 24 -12.24 -20.41 -1.72
C GLY A 24 -11.32 -20.08 -2.89
N PHE A 25 -10.12 -19.57 -2.63
CA PHE A 25 -9.12 -19.26 -3.67
C PHE A 25 -8.65 -20.51 -4.42
N ALA A 26 -8.42 -21.61 -3.70
CA ALA A 26 -8.03 -22.90 -4.28
C ALA A 26 -9.13 -23.53 -5.15
N VAL A 27 -10.40 -23.16 -4.95
CA VAL A 27 -11.52 -23.56 -5.83
C VAL A 27 -11.66 -22.59 -7.01
N LEU A 28 -11.53 -21.28 -6.75
CA LEU A 28 -11.66 -20.22 -7.75
C LEU A 28 -10.59 -20.30 -8.84
N VAL A 29 -9.32 -20.51 -8.45
CA VAL A 29 -8.19 -20.54 -9.39
C VAL A 29 -8.37 -21.65 -10.44
N PRO A 30 -8.57 -22.93 -10.08
CA PRO A 30 -8.80 -23.99 -11.06
C PRO A 30 -10.07 -23.78 -11.88
N ALA A 31 -11.15 -23.26 -11.29
CA ALA A 31 -12.37 -22.97 -12.02
C ALA A 31 -12.14 -21.90 -13.11
N TYR A 32 -11.43 -20.83 -12.78
CA TYR A 32 -11.07 -19.77 -13.73
C TYR A 32 -10.05 -20.23 -14.76
N VAL A 33 -9.03 -20.97 -14.36
CA VAL A 33 -8.02 -21.53 -15.26
C VAL A 33 -8.67 -22.51 -16.24
N ARG A 34 -9.52 -23.43 -15.75
CA ARG A 34 -10.29 -24.35 -16.61
C ARG A 34 -11.20 -23.60 -17.57
N ARG A 35 -11.88 -22.54 -17.11
CA ARG A 35 -12.72 -21.70 -17.96
C ARG A 35 -11.91 -20.99 -19.04
N LEU A 36 -10.73 -20.47 -18.71
CA LEU A 36 -9.84 -19.80 -19.64
C LEU A 36 -9.28 -20.76 -20.70
N LEU A 37 -8.87 -21.96 -20.29
CA LEU A 37 -8.29 -22.97 -21.18
C LEU A 37 -9.34 -23.62 -22.09
N CYS A 38 -10.50 -24.01 -21.57
CA CYS A 38 -11.52 -24.71 -22.35
C CYS A 38 -12.44 -23.78 -23.14
N HIS A 39 -12.59 -22.51 -22.74
CA HIS A 39 -13.62 -21.62 -23.28
C HIS A 39 -13.11 -20.20 -23.60
N ARG A 40 -11.88 -20.08 -24.12
CA ARG A 40 -11.21 -18.80 -24.39
C ARG A 40 -12.06 -17.80 -25.20
N ARG A 41 -12.79 -18.24 -26.23
CA ARG A 41 -13.71 -17.39 -27.00
C ARG A 41 -14.91 -16.88 -26.18
N ARG A 42 -15.48 -17.72 -25.30
CA ARG A 42 -16.57 -17.30 -24.42
C ARG A 42 -16.05 -16.38 -23.31
N PHE A 43 -14.84 -16.63 -22.81
CA PHE A 43 -14.19 -15.77 -21.83
C PHE A 43 -13.97 -14.34 -22.37
N VAL A 44 -13.49 -14.21 -23.60
CA VAL A 44 -13.36 -12.89 -24.25
C VAL A 44 -14.73 -12.24 -24.50
N ALA A 45 -15.75 -13.04 -24.84
CA ALA A 45 -17.12 -12.53 -24.95
C ALA A 45 -17.67 -12.05 -23.59
N ASP A 46 -17.36 -12.75 -22.50
CA ASP A 46 -17.75 -12.36 -21.14
C ASP A 46 -17.03 -11.09 -20.66
N LEU A 47 -15.82 -10.81 -21.17
CA LEU A 47 -15.10 -9.56 -20.92
C LEU A 47 -15.72 -8.35 -21.63
N LEU A 48 -16.54 -8.58 -22.67
CA LEU A 48 -17.29 -7.52 -23.36
C LEU A 48 -18.61 -7.18 -22.65
N GLU A 49 -18.97 -7.93 -21.61
CA GLU A 49 -20.16 -7.68 -20.82
C GLU A 49 -19.87 -6.85 -19.56
N PRO A 50 -20.86 -6.11 -19.04
CA PRO A 50 -20.67 -5.26 -17.86
C PRO A 50 -20.31 -6.03 -16.57
N ARG A 51 -20.59 -7.34 -16.55
CA ARG A 51 -20.16 -8.25 -15.47
C ARG A 51 -18.64 -8.52 -15.47
N ALA A 52 -17.89 -8.00 -16.45
CA ALA A 52 -16.45 -8.22 -16.57
C ALA A 52 -15.65 -7.73 -15.34
N PHE A 53 -16.13 -6.70 -14.64
CA PHE A 53 -15.48 -6.24 -13.40
C PHE A 53 -15.47 -7.30 -12.28
N ALA A 54 -16.34 -8.31 -12.34
CA ALA A 54 -16.29 -9.43 -11.40
C ALA A 54 -15.02 -10.29 -11.54
N PHE A 55 -14.36 -10.31 -12.72
CA PHE A 55 -13.10 -11.05 -12.90
C PHE A 55 -11.96 -10.47 -12.05
N LEU A 56 -12.04 -9.19 -11.64
CA LEU A 56 -11.06 -8.57 -10.73
C LEU A 56 -11.04 -9.21 -9.34
N THR A 57 -12.12 -9.90 -8.93
CA THR A 57 -12.16 -10.63 -7.65
C THR A 57 -11.00 -11.60 -7.50
N LEU A 58 -10.55 -12.24 -8.58
CA LEU A 58 -9.40 -13.14 -8.54
C LEU A 58 -8.11 -12.42 -8.14
N ALA A 59 -7.86 -11.26 -8.75
CA ALA A 59 -6.72 -10.40 -8.43
C ALA A 59 -6.82 -9.87 -7.00
N ILE A 60 -8.01 -9.38 -6.60
CA ILE A 60 -8.31 -8.88 -5.27
C ILE A 60 -8.05 -9.97 -4.21
N SER A 61 -8.56 -11.18 -4.40
CA SER A 61 -8.36 -12.29 -3.47
C SER A 61 -6.88 -12.65 -3.32
N SER A 62 -6.12 -12.64 -4.42
CA SER A 62 -4.66 -12.87 -4.37
C SER A 62 -3.95 -11.82 -3.53
N ASN A 63 -4.29 -10.54 -3.73
CA ASN A 63 -3.69 -9.42 -2.98
C ASN A 63 -4.08 -9.45 -1.48
N VAL A 64 -5.31 -9.86 -1.16
CA VAL A 64 -5.75 -10.05 0.24
C VAL A 64 -4.95 -11.18 0.91
N LEU A 65 -4.73 -12.29 0.21
CA LEU A 65 -3.86 -13.38 0.70
C LEU A 65 -2.43 -12.90 0.89
N ALA A 66 -1.87 -12.14 -0.06
CA ALA A 66 -0.55 -11.53 0.08
C ALA A 66 -0.43 -10.70 1.36
N ALA A 67 -1.39 -9.80 1.62
CA ALA A 67 -1.41 -8.98 2.82
C ALA A 67 -1.51 -9.80 4.12
N ARG A 68 -2.12 -10.99 4.08
CA ARG A 68 -2.26 -11.90 5.23
C ARG A 68 -1.06 -12.80 5.48
N PHE A 69 -0.28 -13.14 4.45
CA PHE A 69 0.96 -13.89 4.60
C PHE A 69 2.10 -13.05 5.18
N VAL A 70 2.04 -11.72 5.05
CA VAL A 70 3.06 -10.80 5.59
C VAL A 70 3.26 -10.96 7.11
N PRO A 71 2.22 -10.88 7.97
CA PRO A 71 2.37 -11.09 9.42
C PRO A 71 2.86 -12.49 9.82
N GLN A 72 2.73 -13.50 8.95
CA GLN A 72 3.18 -14.88 9.22
C GLN A 72 4.67 -15.09 8.91
N GLY A 73 5.37 -14.06 8.41
CA GLY A 73 6.79 -14.15 8.06
C GLY A 73 7.08 -14.75 6.67
N HIS A 74 6.06 -15.18 5.93
CA HIS A 74 6.20 -15.73 4.58
C HIS A 74 6.26 -14.64 3.51
N THR A 75 7.27 -13.76 3.58
CA THR A 75 7.42 -12.59 2.71
C THR A 75 7.58 -12.94 1.24
N ALA A 76 8.30 -14.01 0.90
CA ALA A 76 8.45 -14.48 -0.48
C ALA A 76 7.10 -14.94 -1.08
N VAL A 77 6.32 -15.70 -0.30
CA VAL A 77 4.98 -16.15 -0.71
C VAL A 77 4.05 -14.95 -0.89
N ALA A 78 4.03 -14.02 0.06
CA ALA A 78 3.28 -12.78 -0.05
C ALA A 78 3.66 -11.98 -1.31
N GLY A 79 4.96 -11.90 -1.62
CA GLY A 79 5.46 -11.27 -2.84
C GLY A 79 4.96 -11.94 -4.12
N ALA A 80 4.92 -13.28 -4.17
CA ALA A 80 4.40 -14.03 -5.30
C ALA A 80 2.89 -13.79 -5.51
N PHE A 81 2.10 -13.82 -4.43
CA PHE A 81 0.67 -13.51 -4.50
C PHE A 81 0.41 -12.05 -4.91
N LEU A 82 1.23 -11.11 -4.44
CA LEU A 82 1.16 -9.71 -4.88
C LEU A 82 1.52 -9.59 -6.36
N ALA A 83 2.58 -10.26 -6.82
CA ALA A 83 2.97 -10.21 -8.23
C ALA A 83 1.89 -10.79 -9.15
N PHE A 84 1.32 -11.95 -8.78
CA PHE A 84 0.21 -12.56 -9.51
C PHE A 84 -1.04 -11.67 -9.50
N GLY A 85 -1.42 -11.14 -8.33
CA GLY A 85 -2.58 -10.29 -8.17
C GLY A 85 -2.42 -8.94 -8.88
N ALA A 86 -1.24 -8.32 -8.81
CA ALA A 86 -0.93 -7.08 -9.51
C ALA A 86 -0.88 -7.26 -11.04
N LEU A 87 -0.34 -8.37 -11.53
CA LEU A 87 -0.35 -8.67 -12.97
C LEU A 87 -1.77 -8.93 -13.47
N GLY A 88 -2.55 -9.73 -12.74
CA GLY A 88 -3.96 -9.96 -13.05
C GLY A 88 -4.79 -8.68 -13.01
N TRP A 89 -4.55 -7.84 -12.00
CA TRP A 89 -5.12 -6.49 -11.91
C TRP A 89 -4.75 -5.68 -13.14
N LEU A 90 -3.47 -5.53 -13.48
CA LEU A 90 -3.05 -4.70 -14.61
C LEU A 90 -3.68 -5.14 -15.94
N VAL A 91 -3.72 -6.46 -16.20
CA VAL A 91 -4.37 -6.98 -17.41
C VAL A 91 -5.86 -6.67 -17.44
N LEU A 92 -6.57 -6.88 -16.33
CA LEU A 92 -8.03 -6.70 -16.26
C LEU A 92 -8.44 -5.23 -16.15
N ASP A 93 -7.70 -4.44 -15.41
CA ASP A 93 -7.93 -3.01 -15.16
C ASP A 93 -7.87 -2.19 -16.44
N TYR A 94 -6.93 -2.52 -17.34
CA TYR A 94 -6.87 -1.91 -18.67
C TYR A 94 -7.69 -2.67 -19.72
N GLY A 95 -7.76 -4.00 -19.61
CA GLY A 95 -8.47 -4.85 -20.57
C GLY A 95 -9.98 -4.64 -20.56
N ILE A 96 -10.60 -4.50 -19.39
CA ILE A 96 -12.05 -4.36 -19.24
C ILE A 96 -12.56 -3.02 -19.80
N PRO A 97 -12.01 -1.85 -19.44
CA PRO A 97 -12.43 -0.58 -20.03
C PRO A 97 -12.20 -0.55 -21.54
N LEU A 98 -11.09 -1.10 -22.04
CA LEU A 98 -10.82 -1.17 -23.48
C LEU A 98 -11.84 -2.06 -24.21
N ALA A 99 -12.18 -3.22 -23.64
CA ALA A 99 -13.22 -4.10 -24.15
C ALA A 99 -14.59 -3.41 -24.14
N LEU A 100 -14.90 -2.66 -23.08
CA LEU A 100 -16.15 -1.92 -22.99
C LEU A 100 -16.21 -0.80 -24.05
N ILE A 101 -15.16 0.02 -24.20
CA ILE A 101 -15.09 1.09 -25.21
C ILE A 101 -15.24 0.54 -26.64
N THR A 102 -14.63 -0.61 -26.93
CA THR A 102 -14.75 -1.25 -28.25
C THR A 102 -16.12 -1.88 -28.47
N SER A 103 -16.80 -2.36 -27.42
CA SER A 103 -18.17 -2.90 -27.46
C SER A 103 -19.24 -1.80 -27.56
N LEU A 104 -19.04 -0.64 -26.91
CA LEU A 104 -19.95 0.51 -26.89
C LEU A 104 -20.22 1.10 -28.30
N LYS A 105 -19.40 0.78 -29.31
CA LYS A 105 -19.69 1.08 -30.72
C LYS A 105 -20.99 0.44 -31.23
N ARG A 106 -21.61 -0.49 -30.50
CA ARG A 106 -22.89 -1.14 -30.85
C ARG A 106 -24.14 -0.51 -30.21
N GLY A 107 -24.00 0.54 -29.39
CA GLY A 107 -25.11 1.24 -28.75
C GLY A 107 -24.93 1.34 -27.23
N PRO A 108 -24.60 2.53 -26.68
CA PRO A 108 -24.46 2.70 -25.24
C PRO A 108 -25.84 2.66 -24.56
N SER A 109 -26.08 1.67 -23.71
CA SER A 109 -27.24 1.68 -22.80
C SER A 109 -26.78 1.90 -21.36
N PHE A 110 -27.34 2.92 -20.70
CA PHE A 110 -27.15 3.21 -19.28
C PHE A 110 -27.64 2.08 -18.36
N ASP A 111 -28.39 1.10 -18.86
CA ASP A 111 -28.84 -0.07 -18.10
C ASP A 111 -27.72 -1.06 -17.79
N GLN A 112 -26.57 -0.92 -18.45
CA GLN A 112 -25.41 -1.78 -18.27
C GLN A 112 -24.56 -1.41 -17.04
N VAL A 113 -24.74 -0.22 -16.48
CA VAL A 113 -23.99 0.22 -15.28
C VAL A 113 -24.62 -0.40 -14.04
N ASN A 114 -23.86 -1.24 -13.35
CA ASN A 114 -24.27 -1.92 -12.12
C ASN A 114 -23.20 -1.73 -11.02
N GLY A 115 -23.54 -2.09 -9.78
CA GLY A 115 -22.62 -1.99 -8.64
C GLY A 115 -21.30 -2.76 -8.81
N THR A 116 -21.21 -3.74 -9.72
CA THR A 116 -19.98 -4.50 -9.96
C THR A 116 -18.85 -3.62 -10.52
N TRP A 117 -19.17 -2.47 -11.11
CA TRP A 117 -18.15 -1.53 -11.62
C TRP A 117 -17.26 -0.97 -10.52
N PHE A 118 -17.73 -0.90 -9.27
CA PHE A 118 -16.90 -0.50 -8.14
C PHE A 118 -15.77 -1.49 -7.84
N LEU A 119 -15.86 -2.74 -8.31
CA LEU A 119 -14.74 -3.68 -8.20
C LEU A 119 -13.50 -3.23 -8.98
N TRP A 120 -13.67 -2.33 -9.96
CA TRP A 120 -12.55 -1.69 -10.64
C TRP A 120 -11.65 -0.95 -9.66
N ALA A 121 -12.23 -0.02 -8.91
CA ALA A 121 -11.54 0.71 -7.85
C ALA A 121 -10.98 -0.23 -6.78
N VAL A 122 -11.78 -1.20 -6.31
CA VAL A 122 -11.35 -2.16 -5.28
C VAL A 122 -10.15 -3.01 -5.75
N GLY A 123 -10.05 -3.28 -7.05
CA GLY A 123 -8.88 -3.91 -7.67
C GLY A 123 -7.61 -3.14 -7.34
N SER A 124 -7.58 -1.86 -7.67
CA SER A 124 -6.45 -0.96 -7.42
C SER A 124 -6.14 -0.82 -5.93
N GLU A 125 -7.18 -0.67 -5.10
CA GLU A 125 -7.02 -0.57 -3.65
C GLU A 125 -6.45 -1.84 -3.02
N SER A 126 -6.78 -3.01 -3.56
CA SER A 126 -6.22 -4.29 -3.08
C SER A 126 -4.72 -4.39 -3.33
N VAL A 127 -4.24 -3.94 -4.49
CA VAL A 127 -2.80 -3.89 -4.82
C VAL A 127 -2.12 -2.90 -3.88
N ALA A 128 -2.73 -1.74 -3.64
CA ALA A 128 -2.21 -0.73 -2.71
C ALA A 128 -2.01 -1.31 -1.29
N LEU A 129 -3.01 -2.03 -0.77
CA LEU A 129 -2.95 -2.68 0.53
C LEU A 129 -1.86 -3.75 0.64
N ALA A 130 -1.75 -4.60 -0.39
CA ALA A 130 -0.76 -5.66 -0.43
C ALA A 130 0.67 -5.09 -0.53
N ALA A 131 0.88 -4.10 -1.40
CA ALA A 131 2.16 -3.38 -1.53
C ALA A 131 2.54 -2.65 -0.24
N ALA A 132 1.60 -1.93 0.38
CA ALA A 132 1.81 -1.25 1.66
C ALA A 132 2.15 -2.23 2.79
N SER A 133 1.54 -3.42 2.78
CA SER A 133 1.83 -4.46 3.77
C SER A 133 3.23 -5.01 3.61
N LEU A 134 3.64 -5.32 2.38
CA LEU A 134 4.96 -5.85 2.08
C LEU A 134 6.07 -4.81 2.30
N ALA A 135 5.78 -3.53 2.07
CA ALA A 135 6.68 -2.40 2.34
C ALA A 135 7.06 -2.27 3.82
N ARG A 136 6.21 -2.71 4.76
CA ARG A 136 6.52 -2.63 6.20
C ARG A 136 7.58 -3.63 6.64
N VAL A 137 7.72 -4.74 5.93
CA VAL A 137 8.62 -5.84 6.27
C VAL A 137 9.84 -5.93 5.35
N THR A 138 9.81 -5.21 4.23
CA THR A 138 10.86 -5.23 3.20
C THR A 138 11.45 -3.83 3.04
N SER A 139 12.78 -3.70 2.97
CA SER A 139 13.48 -2.41 2.76
C SER A 139 13.37 -1.86 1.32
N SER A 140 12.32 -2.19 0.58
CA SER A 140 12.13 -1.75 -0.81
C SER A 140 11.58 -0.32 -0.87
N GLN A 141 12.20 0.52 -1.70
CA GLN A 141 11.71 1.87 -1.99
C GLN A 141 10.55 1.88 -3.00
N VAL A 142 10.37 0.80 -3.76
CA VAL A 142 9.35 0.71 -4.82
C VAL A 142 7.97 0.40 -4.26
N LEU A 143 7.88 -0.46 -3.24
CA LEU A 143 6.59 -0.89 -2.66
C LEU A 143 5.76 0.25 -2.03
N PRO A 144 6.35 1.20 -1.26
CA PRO A 144 5.61 2.36 -0.78
C PRO A 144 5.08 3.25 -1.91
N VAL A 145 5.88 3.44 -2.96
CA VAL A 145 5.47 4.25 -4.13
C VAL A 145 4.33 3.57 -4.87
N LEU A 146 4.46 2.26 -5.13
CA LEU A 146 3.39 1.46 -5.74
C LEU A 146 2.11 1.53 -4.92
N ALA A 147 2.19 1.46 -3.59
CA ALA A 147 1.03 1.56 -2.72
C ALA A 147 0.29 2.89 -2.88
N VAL A 148 1.01 4.02 -2.89
CA VAL A 148 0.42 5.35 -3.06
C VAL A 148 -0.16 5.54 -4.46
N VAL A 149 0.55 5.09 -5.50
CA VAL A 149 0.09 5.19 -6.89
C VAL A 149 -1.19 4.38 -7.11
N CYS A 150 -1.21 3.11 -6.68
CA CYS A 150 -2.40 2.27 -6.80
C CYS A 150 -3.58 2.80 -5.98
N TRP A 151 -3.33 3.35 -4.79
CA TRP A 151 -4.37 4.01 -3.99
C TRP A 151 -4.97 5.22 -4.71
N ALA A 152 -4.12 6.09 -5.28
CA ALA A 152 -4.59 7.25 -6.03
C ALA A 152 -5.40 6.84 -7.28
N ILE A 153 -4.96 5.82 -8.01
CA ILE A 153 -5.70 5.25 -9.14
C ILE A 153 -7.07 4.73 -8.68
N GLY A 154 -7.11 3.96 -7.58
CA GLY A 154 -8.35 3.43 -7.00
C GLY A 154 -9.34 4.53 -6.62
N LEU A 155 -8.84 5.61 -6.01
CA LEU A 155 -9.67 6.76 -5.65
C LEU A 155 -10.29 7.45 -6.87
N VAL A 156 -9.51 7.64 -7.95
CA VAL A 156 -10.01 8.23 -9.19
C VAL A 156 -11.04 7.31 -9.85
N GLN A 157 -10.77 6.01 -9.92
CA GLN A 157 -11.71 5.01 -10.45
C GLN A 157 -13.01 4.99 -9.65
N TYR A 158 -12.92 5.08 -8.32
CA TYR A 158 -14.08 5.11 -7.43
C TYR A 158 -14.96 6.33 -7.70
N LEU A 159 -14.37 7.52 -7.77
CA LEU A 159 -15.12 8.75 -8.07
C LEU A 159 -15.74 8.69 -9.46
N LEU A 160 -15.00 8.21 -10.46
CA LEU A 160 -15.51 8.04 -11.82
C LEU A 160 -16.75 7.14 -11.86
N VAL A 161 -16.67 5.94 -11.27
CA VAL A 161 -17.80 5.00 -11.21
C VAL A 161 -18.96 5.58 -10.40
N ALA A 162 -18.67 6.24 -9.27
CA ALA A 162 -19.69 6.90 -8.45
C ALA A 162 -20.45 7.98 -9.23
N THR A 163 -19.75 8.82 -9.99
CA THR A 163 -20.36 9.85 -10.84
C THR A 163 -21.23 9.22 -11.93
N ILE A 164 -20.78 8.14 -12.59
CA ILE A 164 -21.57 7.45 -13.62
C ILE A 164 -22.85 6.84 -13.01
N VAL A 165 -22.73 6.19 -11.85
CA VAL A 165 -23.89 5.61 -11.14
C VAL A 165 -24.85 6.71 -10.70
N LEU A 166 -24.36 7.82 -10.16
CA LEU A 166 -25.19 8.95 -9.76
C LEU A 166 -25.91 9.56 -10.98
N ALA A 167 -25.20 9.77 -12.10
CA ALA A 167 -25.79 10.26 -13.33
C ALA A 167 -26.90 9.32 -13.86
N ARG A 168 -26.69 7.99 -13.77
CA ARG A 168 -27.72 7.00 -14.12
C ARG A 168 -28.96 7.16 -13.24
N LEU A 169 -28.79 7.33 -11.92
CA LEU A 169 -29.90 7.49 -10.98
C LEU A 169 -30.68 8.79 -11.18
N LEU A 170 -30.02 9.85 -11.68
CA LEU A 170 -30.67 11.12 -12.02
C LEU A 170 -31.40 11.07 -13.37
N ALA A 171 -30.90 10.28 -14.32
CA ALA A 171 -31.44 10.21 -15.69
C ALA A 171 -32.51 9.13 -15.91
N ARG A 172 -32.68 8.19 -14.97
CA ARG A 172 -33.61 7.05 -15.08
C ARG A 172 -34.43 6.88 -13.81
N PRO A 173 -35.69 6.40 -13.92
CA PRO A 173 -36.47 6.06 -12.75
C PRO A 173 -35.78 4.99 -11.90
N ILE A 174 -35.80 5.20 -10.59
CA ILE A 174 -35.17 4.31 -9.61
C ILE A 174 -35.93 2.99 -9.60
N GLN A 175 -35.35 1.95 -10.19
CA GLN A 175 -35.83 0.58 -10.03
C GLN A 175 -35.31 0.05 -8.69
N PRO A 176 -36.20 -0.48 -7.80
CA PRO A 176 -35.78 -1.05 -6.52
C PRO A 176 -34.84 -2.26 -6.71
N GLU A 177 -34.96 -2.97 -7.83
CA GLU A 177 -34.13 -4.13 -8.14
C GLU A 177 -32.67 -3.72 -8.39
N GLY A 178 -31.80 -4.01 -7.41
CA GLY A 178 -30.34 -3.84 -7.54
C GLY A 178 -29.78 -2.52 -6.99
N LEU A 179 -30.61 -1.58 -6.55
CA LEU A 179 -30.16 -0.35 -5.89
C LEU A 179 -29.44 -0.67 -4.57
N MET A 180 -30.05 -1.52 -3.72
CA MET A 180 -29.46 -1.94 -2.45
C MET A 180 -28.11 -2.62 -2.64
N THR A 181 -28.00 -3.51 -3.64
CA THR A 181 -26.73 -4.16 -3.99
C THR A 181 -25.68 -3.14 -4.40
N SER A 182 -26.05 -2.14 -5.22
CA SER A 182 -25.11 -1.13 -5.70
C SER A 182 -24.65 -0.17 -4.59
N VAL A 183 -25.56 0.27 -3.72
CA VAL A 183 -25.24 1.13 -2.57
C VAL A 183 -24.34 0.39 -1.57
N TRP A 184 -24.59 -0.89 -1.32
CA TRP A 184 -23.76 -1.70 -0.42
C TRP A 184 -22.32 -1.83 -0.93
N ILE A 185 -22.16 -2.09 -2.24
CA ILE A 185 -20.82 -2.18 -2.85
C ILE A 185 -20.13 -0.81 -2.87
N PHE A 186 -20.86 0.29 -3.14
CA PHE A 186 -20.32 1.65 -3.06
C PHE A 186 -19.76 1.97 -1.66
N MET A 187 -20.54 1.70 -0.61
CA MET A 187 -20.10 1.91 0.77
C MET A 187 -18.88 1.03 1.11
N GLY A 188 -18.88 -0.23 0.67
CA GLY A 188 -17.75 -1.14 0.84
C GLY A 188 -16.47 -0.64 0.17
N ALA A 189 -16.55 -0.14 -1.07
CA ALA A 189 -15.42 0.40 -1.79
C ALA A 189 -14.84 1.66 -1.10
N ALA A 190 -15.69 2.55 -0.58
CA ALA A 190 -15.25 3.71 0.19
C ALA A 190 -14.45 3.31 1.45
N ALA A 191 -14.94 2.30 2.19
CA ALA A 191 -14.27 1.81 3.39
C ALA A 191 -12.88 1.21 3.06
N ILE A 192 -12.77 0.48 1.95
CA ILE A 192 -11.51 -0.10 1.49
C ILE A 192 -10.53 0.99 1.04
N ALA A 193 -11.00 2.04 0.34
CA ALA A 193 -10.16 3.17 -0.06
C ALA A 193 -9.55 3.91 1.14
N VAL A 194 -10.33 4.12 2.21
CA VAL A 194 -9.81 4.71 3.46
C VAL A 194 -8.80 3.78 4.14
N LEU A 195 -9.09 2.48 4.20
CA LEU A 195 -8.18 1.48 4.76
C LEU A 195 -6.84 1.44 4.01
N ALA A 196 -6.89 1.45 2.67
CA ALA A 196 -5.73 1.46 1.80
C ALA A 196 -4.90 2.74 1.94
N GLY A 197 -5.55 3.91 2.01
CA GLY A 197 -4.87 5.19 2.23
C GLY A 197 -4.14 5.23 3.57
N GLY A 198 -4.80 4.76 4.63
CA GLY A 198 -4.17 4.62 5.94
C GLY A 198 -3.01 3.60 5.95
N ALA A 199 -3.08 2.54 5.14
CA ALA A 199 -1.98 1.58 5.01
C ALA A 199 -0.78 2.19 4.26
N ALA A 200 -1.05 2.93 3.19
CA ALA A 200 -0.04 3.59 2.37
C ALA A 200 0.71 4.69 3.14
N ASP A 201 0.02 5.51 3.95
CA ASP A 201 0.68 6.53 4.78
C ASP A 201 1.62 5.91 5.84
N ARG A 202 1.25 4.75 6.38
CA ARG A 202 2.09 4.02 7.35
C ARG A 202 3.26 3.28 6.71
N ALA A 203 3.28 3.14 5.38
CA ALA A 203 4.38 2.47 4.70
C ALA A 203 5.67 3.32 4.81
N PRO A 204 6.82 2.71 5.12
CA PRO A 204 8.07 3.43 5.27
C PRO A 204 8.52 3.98 3.91
N THR A 205 8.25 5.26 3.65
CA THR A 205 8.82 5.98 2.50
C THR A 205 10.23 6.43 2.86
N GLY A 206 11.21 6.27 1.96
CA GLY A 206 12.62 6.65 2.18
C GLY A 206 12.82 8.08 2.69
N ARG A 207 11.87 8.98 2.42
CA ARG A 207 11.84 10.36 2.93
C ARG A 207 11.68 10.46 4.45
N ARG A 208 10.88 9.59 5.09
CA ARG A 208 10.73 9.56 6.56
C ARG A 208 11.95 8.94 7.27
N ALA A 209 12.61 7.98 6.63
CA ALA A 209 13.86 7.40 7.14
C ALA A 209 15.01 8.44 7.11
N ALA A 210 15.13 9.20 6.04
CA ALA A 210 16.11 10.28 5.90
C ALA A 210 15.88 11.40 6.94
N VAL A 211 14.64 11.89 7.08
CA VAL A 211 14.29 12.93 8.07
C VAL A 211 14.50 12.45 9.52
N SER A 212 14.13 11.20 9.83
CA SER A 212 14.37 10.59 11.15
C SER A 212 15.87 10.47 11.48
N SER A 213 16.68 10.09 10.50
CA SER A 213 18.13 9.99 10.67
C SER A 213 18.83 11.35 10.78
N ALA A 214 18.35 12.37 10.06
CA ALA A 214 18.81 13.75 10.19
C ALA A 214 18.44 14.33 11.56
N HIS A 215 17.20 14.13 12.03
CA HIS A 215 16.75 14.57 13.34
C HIS A 215 17.52 13.87 14.48
N ARG A 216 17.83 12.56 14.36
CA ARG A 216 18.70 11.85 15.33
C ARG A 216 20.13 12.36 15.35
N ARG A 217 20.71 12.77 14.21
CA ARG A 217 22.05 13.36 14.16
C ARG A 217 22.09 14.76 14.80
N VAL A 218 21.04 15.55 14.63
CA VAL A 218 20.94 16.88 15.24
C VAL A 218 20.79 16.78 16.76
N VAL A 219 19.96 15.86 17.25
CA VAL A 219 19.73 15.68 18.69
C VAL A 219 20.91 14.99 19.40
N ARG A 220 21.71 14.17 18.69
CA ARG A 220 22.93 13.53 19.23
C ARG A 220 24.22 14.28 18.92
N ARG A 221 24.19 15.59 18.66
CA ARG A 221 25.43 16.37 18.73
C ARG A 221 25.86 16.44 20.19
N PRO A 222 27.00 15.87 20.61
CA PRO A 222 27.53 16.14 21.93
C PRO A 222 27.81 17.64 21.99
N VAL A 223 27.19 18.33 22.96
CA VAL A 223 27.60 19.68 23.31
C VAL A 223 29.03 19.54 23.83
N VAL A 224 30.01 19.93 23.01
CA VAL A 224 31.38 20.10 23.46
C VAL A 224 31.34 21.28 24.43
N VAL A 225 31.25 20.98 25.71
CA VAL A 225 31.43 21.96 26.78
C VAL A 225 32.90 22.34 26.72
N LEU A 226 33.17 23.57 26.28
CA LEU A 226 34.50 24.17 26.37
C LEU A 226 34.83 24.32 27.86
N GLN A 227 35.64 23.40 28.37
CA GLN A 227 36.24 23.47 29.69
C GLN A 227 37.11 24.75 29.75
N PRO A 228 36.93 25.64 30.74
CA PRO A 228 37.78 26.81 30.88
C PRO A 228 39.22 26.36 31.21
N ALA A 229 40.19 26.99 30.56
CA ALA A 229 41.60 26.65 30.70
C ALA A 229 42.09 26.85 32.14
N ASP A 230 42.75 25.83 32.69
CA ASP A 230 43.44 25.93 33.99
C ASP A 230 44.58 26.97 33.92
N PRO A 231 44.80 27.77 34.98
CA PRO A 231 45.93 28.69 35.04
C PRO A 231 47.26 27.92 35.16
N ALA A 232 48.24 28.32 34.36
CA ALA A 232 49.54 27.68 34.23
C ALA A 232 50.34 27.65 35.57
N PRO A 233 51.10 26.58 35.85
CA PRO A 233 51.94 26.51 37.04
C PRO A 233 53.20 27.38 36.89
N ALA A 234 53.53 28.12 37.95
CA ALA A 234 54.80 28.85 38.08
C ALA A 234 55.99 27.88 38.07
N GLY A 235 56.89 28.03 37.09
CA GLY A 235 58.11 27.22 36.96
C GLY A 235 59.24 27.69 37.89
N PRO A 236 60.14 26.78 38.32
CA PRO A 236 61.16 27.07 39.31
C PRO A 236 62.41 27.74 38.72
N GLY A 237 63.10 28.50 39.58
CA GLY A 237 64.26 29.33 39.25
C GLY A 237 65.39 28.61 38.51
N ARG A 238 65.92 29.29 37.50
CA ARG A 238 67.16 28.92 36.81
C ARG A 238 68.33 29.73 37.36
N MET A 239 69.21 29.02 38.05
CA MET A 239 70.59 29.39 38.33
C MET A 239 71.40 29.33 37.03
N ALA A 240 72.06 30.43 36.65
CA ALA A 240 73.14 30.44 35.66
C ALA A 240 74.09 31.62 35.95
N ALA A 241 75.30 31.29 36.38
CA ALA A 241 76.50 32.15 36.41
C ALA A 241 77.34 31.87 35.13
N PRO A 242 78.58 32.38 34.94
CA PRO A 242 79.26 33.62 35.35
C PRO A 242 79.97 34.38 34.17
N GLY A 243 80.56 35.55 34.46
CA GLY A 243 81.66 36.18 33.69
C GLY A 243 81.23 37.23 32.66
N ALA A 244 81.81 38.42 32.51
CA ALA A 244 83.19 38.89 32.75
C ALA A 244 83.21 40.46 32.80
N PRO A 245 84.34 41.20 32.67
CA PRO A 245 84.98 41.89 33.80
C PRO A 245 85.27 43.41 33.62
N ARG A 246 85.84 44.00 34.68
CA ARG A 246 86.59 45.29 34.78
C ARG A 246 85.72 46.57 34.72
N SER A 247 85.86 47.53 35.63
CA SER A 247 87.10 48.26 35.95
C SER A 247 87.00 49.02 37.27
N ALA A 248 88.14 49.20 37.92
CA ALA A 248 88.38 50.02 39.11
C ALA A 248 88.42 51.52 38.76
N ALA A 249 88.06 52.39 39.72
CA ALA A 249 88.86 53.51 40.19
C ALA A 249 88.08 54.36 41.22
N LEU A 250 88.72 54.51 42.39
CA LEU A 250 88.77 55.69 43.28
C LEU A 250 87.47 56.34 43.76
#